data_AF-A0A2I2KTW6-F1
#
_entry.id   AF-A0A2I2KTW6-F1
#
_cell.length_a   1.000
_cell.length_b   1.000
_cell.length_c   1.000
_cell.angle_alpha   90.00
_cell.angle_beta   90.00
_cell.angle_gamma   90.00
#
_symmetry.space_group_name_H-M   'P 1'
#
loop_
_entity.id
_entity.type
_entity.pdbx_description
1 polymer ?
#
loop_
_entity_poly.entity_id
_entity_poly.type
_entity_poly.pdbx_seq_one_letter_code
_entity_poly.pdbx_strand_id
1 'polypeptide(L)'
;MADPARARRLAVRIREVVASTLERGVKDPRLGMVTVTDVRVTPDLVDATVFYTVYGDEDARRTSAQALESARGLLRSQVGRATGIKNTPTLTFVHDRLPDDAQHLEDLISVARERDARLAEVRRDAQPAGDDDPYRRPRVIDDDADADGSDEPDSDEPDSDEADRGEAGLGAADPAGAGLADRDGSRRGEADDLDGTDGTVRGPAWRMYSASPGQGSGAVGGQ
;
A
#
# COMPACT_ATOMS: atom_id res chain seq x y z
N MET A 1 -6.84 -12.11 33.86
CA MET A 1 -7.36 -12.21 32.48
C MET A 1 -7.14 -10.86 31.83
N ALA A 2 -6.47 -10.80 30.68
CA ALA A 2 -6.23 -9.54 29.98
C ALA A 2 -7.58 -8.95 29.51
N ASP A 3 -7.79 -7.65 29.70
CA ASP A 3 -9.00 -6.95 29.29
C ASP A 3 -8.72 -6.15 28.01
N PRO A 4 -9.04 -6.68 26.81
CA PRO A 4 -8.78 -6.00 25.55
C PRO A 4 -9.62 -4.72 25.41
N ALA A 5 -10.79 -4.62 26.06
CA ALA A 5 -11.60 -3.41 26.03
C ALA A 5 -10.97 -2.27 26.86
N ARG A 6 -10.29 -2.61 27.96
CA ARG A 6 -9.47 -1.65 28.71
C ARG A 6 -8.27 -1.18 27.92
N ALA A 7 -7.55 -2.09 27.25
CA ALA A 7 -6.42 -1.74 26.39
C ALA A 7 -6.83 -0.77 25.28
N ARG A 8 -7.97 -1.02 24.61
CA ARG A 8 -8.52 -0.13 23.57
C ARG A 8 -8.87 1.25 24.10
N ARG A 9 -9.54 1.35 25.25
CA ARG A 9 -9.86 2.65 25.87
C ARG A 9 -8.60 3.43 26.25
N LEU A 10 -7.60 2.72 26.78
CA LEU A 10 -6.31 3.31 27.11
C LEU A 10 -5.59 3.81 25.85
N ALA A 11 -5.60 3.03 24.77
CA ALA A 11 -4.99 3.41 23.50
C ALA A 11 -5.53 4.74 22.95
N VAL A 12 -6.86 4.91 22.93
CA VAL A 12 -7.51 6.16 22.50
C VAL A 12 -7.06 7.34 23.36
N ARG A 13 -7.04 7.17 24.68
CA ARG A 13 -6.61 8.21 25.62
C ARG A 13 -5.13 8.58 25.43
N ILE A 14 -4.26 7.59 25.24
CA ILE A 14 -2.83 7.81 24.97
C ILE A 14 -2.67 8.58 23.67
N ARG A 15 -3.38 8.21 22.60
CA ARG A 15 -3.35 8.91 21.31
C ARG A 15 -3.67 10.39 21.46
N GLU A 16 -4.77 10.73 22.13
CA GLU A 16 -5.20 12.12 22.37
C GLU A 16 -4.16 12.91 23.18
N VAL A 17 -3.63 12.31 24.24
CA VAL A 17 -2.63 12.97 25.08
C VAL A 17 -1.32 13.19 24.34
N VAL A 18 -0.84 12.19 23.60
CA VAL A 18 0.40 12.30 22.83
C VAL A 18 0.23 13.32 21.71
N ALA A 19 -0.82 13.24 20.90
CA ALA A 19 -1.09 14.19 19.83
C ALA A 19 -1.13 15.63 20.35
N SER A 20 -1.88 15.84 21.43
CA SER A 20 -2.04 17.17 22.01
C SER A 20 -0.79 17.68 22.75
N THR A 21 0.08 16.78 23.22
CA THR A 21 1.40 17.14 23.78
C THR A 21 2.39 17.49 22.68
N LEU A 22 2.36 16.78 21.54
CA LEU A 22 3.18 17.10 20.38
C LEU A 22 2.80 18.48 19.81
N GLU A 23 1.51 18.75 19.65
CA GLU A 23 1.00 20.03 19.14
C GLU A 23 1.36 21.23 20.03
N ARG A 24 1.22 21.09 21.36
CA ARG A 24 1.44 22.21 22.31
C ARG A 24 2.86 22.30 22.86
N GLY A 25 3.56 21.18 22.94
CA GLY A 25 4.75 21.04 23.79
C GLY A 25 6.07 20.88 23.05
N VAL A 26 6.06 20.44 21.78
CA VAL A 26 7.31 20.14 21.06
C VAL A 26 7.59 21.19 20.01
N LYS A 27 8.30 22.23 20.43
CA LYS A 27 8.91 23.25 19.55
C LYS A 27 10.36 22.91 19.27
N ASP A 28 10.63 21.66 18.90
CA ASP A 28 11.96 21.30 18.43
C ASP A 28 12.03 21.60 16.93
N PRO A 29 12.89 22.51 16.45
CA PRO A 29 13.04 22.80 15.02
C PRO A 29 13.45 21.58 14.19
N ARG A 30 13.92 20.50 14.83
CA ARG A 30 14.26 19.22 14.18
C ARG A 30 13.06 18.29 13.99
N LEU A 31 11.98 18.52 14.72
CA LEU A 31 10.76 17.73 14.64
C LEU A 31 9.88 18.39 13.56
N GLY A 32 9.70 17.69 12.43
CA GLY A 32 8.82 18.16 11.36
C GLY A 32 7.35 18.20 11.81
N MET A 33 6.43 18.43 10.89
CA MET A 33 5.00 18.30 11.17
C MET A 33 4.67 16.80 11.36
N VAL A 34 4.77 16.32 12.59
CA VAL A 34 4.47 14.94 12.99
C VAL A 34 3.00 14.82 13.34
N THR A 35 2.33 13.85 12.74
CA THR A 35 0.92 13.52 13.04
C THR A 35 0.84 12.10 13.58
N VAL A 36 0.07 11.90 14.66
CA VAL A 36 -0.18 10.57 15.23
C VAL A 36 -1.41 9.96 14.58
N THR A 37 -1.25 8.84 13.87
CA THR A 37 -2.37 8.16 13.20
C THR A 37 -3.13 7.26 14.18
N ASP A 38 -2.39 6.40 14.90
CA ASP A 38 -2.98 5.38 15.76
C ASP A 38 -2.07 5.01 16.94
N VAL A 39 -2.65 4.36 17.95
CA VAL A 39 -1.91 3.78 19.08
C VAL A 39 -2.44 2.38 19.34
N ARG A 40 -1.54 1.40 19.48
CA ARG A 40 -1.87 0.04 19.89
C ARG A 40 -1.25 -0.26 21.22
N VAL A 41 -2.05 -0.73 22.16
CA VAL A 41 -1.61 -1.12 23.50
C VAL A 41 -1.73 -2.62 23.64
N THR A 42 -0.72 -3.26 24.22
CA THR A 42 -0.75 -4.69 24.49
C THR A 42 -1.83 -5.03 25.52
N PRO A 43 -2.40 -6.24 25.51
CA PRO A 43 -3.48 -6.62 26.43
C PRO A 43 -3.10 -6.56 27.92
N ASP A 44 -1.80 -6.64 28.23
CA ASP A 44 -1.22 -6.50 29.58
C ASP A 44 -0.93 -5.05 29.99
N LEU A 45 -1.16 -4.07 29.10
CA LEU A 45 -0.96 -2.63 29.31
C LEU A 45 0.50 -2.23 29.60
N VAL A 46 1.46 -3.09 29.26
CA VAL A 46 2.88 -2.84 29.51
C VAL A 46 3.51 -2.03 28.37
N ASP A 47 3.13 -2.33 27.13
CA ASP A 47 3.70 -1.71 25.93
C ASP A 47 2.62 -1.01 25.09
N ALA A 48 3.00 0.14 24.54
CA ALA A 48 2.15 0.94 23.66
C ALA A 48 2.94 1.40 22.43
N THR A 49 2.53 0.94 21.26
CA THR A 49 3.09 1.33 19.97
C THR A 49 2.31 2.51 19.42
N VAL A 50 2.98 3.63 19.20
CA VAL A 50 2.44 4.86 18.63
C VAL A 50 2.83 4.92 17.16
N PHE A 51 1.83 4.95 16.28
CA PHE A 51 2.00 5.09 14.85
C PHE A 51 1.95 6.57 14.46
N TYR A 52 2.95 7.03 13.72
CA TYR A 52 3.05 8.43 13.33
C TYR A 52 3.46 8.59 11.87
N THR A 53 2.96 9.63 11.23
CA THR A 53 3.45 10.11 9.93
C THR A 53 4.20 11.42 10.09
N VAL A 54 5.12 11.68 9.17
CA VAL A 54 5.92 12.90 9.13
C VAL A 54 5.74 13.49 7.75
N TYR A 55 5.35 14.77 7.70
CA TYR A 55 5.34 15.50 6.44
C TYR A 55 6.77 15.88 6.05
N GLY A 56 7.28 15.33 4.94
CA GLY A 56 8.59 15.66 4.37
C GLY A 56 9.39 14.45 3.87
N ASP A 57 10.68 14.70 3.59
CA ASP A 57 11.59 13.72 2.98
C ASP A 57 12.15 12.70 3.99
N GLU A 58 12.90 11.71 3.51
CA GLU A 58 13.52 10.67 4.37
C GLU A 58 14.42 11.26 5.48
N ASP A 59 15.15 12.33 5.19
CA ASP A 59 15.98 12.99 6.21
C ASP A 59 15.13 13.63 7.32
N ALA A 60 13.96 14.17 6.98
CA ALA A 60 13.00 14.69 7.94
C ALA A 60 12.38 13.56 8.78
N ARG A 61 12.10 12.40 8.16
CA ARG A 61 11.64 11.19 8.88
C ARG A 61 12.66 10.73 9.91
N ARG A 62 13.93 10.56 9.51
CA ARG A 62 15.01 10.12 10.41
C ARG A 62 15.23 11.09 11.57
N THR A 63 15.24 12.38 11.27
CA THR A 63 15.45 13.43 12.28
C THR A 63 14.27 13.48 13.26
N SER A 64 13.04 13.39 12.76
CA SER A 64 11.84 13.36 13.60
C SER A 64 11.78 12.11 14.48
N ALA A 65 12.22 10.94 13.97
CA ALA A 65 12.31 9.71 14.75
C ALA A 65 13.25 9.86 15.96
N GLN A 66 14.43 10.46 15.76
CA GLN A 66 15.39 10.72 16.84
C GLN A 66 14.85 11.72 17.87
N ALA A 67 14.14 12.75 17.41
CA ALA A 67 13.53 13.74 18.28
C ALA A 67 12.38 13.13 19.11
N LEU A 68 11.55 12.28 18.52
CA LEU A 68 10.49 11.53 19.24
C LEU A 68 11.08 10.58 20.29
N GLU A 69 12.16 9.87 19.97
CA GLU A 69 12.81 8.97 20.92
C GLU A 69 13.41 9.75 22.10
N SER A 70 14.00 10.92 21.83
CA SER A 70 14.50 11.83 22.87
C SER A 70 13.36 12.39 23.74
N ALA A 71 12.19 12.64 23.15
CA ALA A 71 11.00 13.14 23.84
C ALA A 71 10.19 12.03 24.55
N ARG A 72 10.55 10.74 24.38
CA ARG A 72 9.83 9.59 24.93
C ARG A 72 9.58 9.69 26.43
N GLY A 73 10.59 10.11 27.21
CA GLY A 73 10.46 10.28 28.65
C GLY A 73 9.45 11.35 29.04
N LEU A 74 9.47 12.48 28.33
CA LEU A 74 8.52 13.57 28.53
C LEU A 74 7.10 13.14 28.16
N LEU A 75 6.92 12.54 26.98
CA LEU A 75 5.62 12.03 26.52
C LEU A 75 5.04 11.00 27.48
N ARG A 76 5.86 10.06 27.95
CA ARG A 76 5.45 9.07 28.96
C ARG A 76 5.00 9.73 30.26
N SER A 77 5.73 10.74 30.75
CA SER A 77 5.35 11.46 31.97
C SER A 77 4.00 12.18 31.83
N GLN A 78 3.73 12.77 30.66
CA GLN A 78 2.47 13.46 30.39
C GLN A 78 1.30 12.48 30.25
N VAL A 79 1.52 11.34 29.58
CA VAL A 79 0.54 10.26 29.49
C VAL A 79 0.18 9.72 30.89
N GLY A 80 1.17 9.53 31.76
CA GLY A 80 0.94 9.08 33.14
C GLY A 80 0.09 10.09 33.93
N ARG A 81 0.40 11.39 33.84
CA ARG A 81 -0.37 12.46 34.49
C ARG A 81 -1.79 12.57 33.97
N ALA A 82 -1.99 12.50 32.65
CA ALA A 82 -3.30 12.69 32.02
C ALA A 82 -4.23 11.47 32.18
N THR A 83 -3.66 10.28 32.31
CA THR A 83 -4.43 9.03 32.40
C THR A 83 -4.62 8.54 33.84
N GLY A 84 -3.75 8.96 34.78
CA GLY A 84 -3.86 8.60 36.20
C GLY A 84 -3.61 7.11 36.49
N ILE A 85 -2.94 6.39 35.59
CA ILE A 85 -2.65 4.97 35.73
C ILE A 85 -1.39 4.73 36.54
N LYS A 86 -1.41 3.70 37.40
CA LYS A 86 -0.28 3.33 38.26
C LYS A 86 0.97 2.97 37.43
N ASN A 87 0.77 2.15 36.41
CA ASN A 87 1.84 1.73 35.50
C ASN A 87 1.60 2.39 34.15
N THR A 88 2.47 3.33 33.80
CA THR A 88 2.41 3.95 32.46
C THR A 88 3.16 3.06 31.48
N PRO A 89 2.51 2.64 30.37
CA PRO A 89 3.13 1.77 29.39
C PRO A 89 4.38 2.40 28.79
N THR A 90 5.25 1.54 28.30
CA THR A 90 6.38 1.94 27.50
C THR A 90 5.89 2.38 26.12
N LEU A 91 6.24 3.60 25.71
CA LEU A 91 5.93 4.11 24.37
C LEU A 91 7.03 3.68 23.39
N THR A 92 6.62 3.10 22.27
CA THR A 92 7.47 2.76 21.12
C THR A 92 6.92 3.48 19.90
N PHE A 93 7.76 4.14 19.11
CA PHE A 93 7.33 4.92 17.95
C PHE A 93 7.61 4.15 16.66
N VAL A 94 6.58 4.05 15.79
CA VAL A 94 6.68 3.39 14.49
C VAL A 94 6.13 4.32 13.43
N HIS A 95 6.88 4.51 12.35
CA HIS A 95 6.42 5.31 11.23
C HIS A 95 5.32 4.57 10.46
N ASP A 96 4.22 5.28 10.19
CA ASP A 96 3.06 4.77 9.48
C ASP A 96 3.17 5.06 7.98
N ARG A 97 3.10 4.00 7.17
CA ARG A 97 3.09 4.08 5.70
C ARG A 97 1.67 4.12 5.12
N LEU A 98 0.63 3.87 5.92
CA LEU A 98 -0.75 3.83 5.43
C LEU A 98 -1.19 5.10 4.66
N PRO A 99 -0.80 6.32 5.06
CA PRO A 99 -1.19 7.52 4.32
C PRO A 99 -0.68 7.54 2.88
N ASP A 100 0.53 7.04 2.63
CA ASP A 100 1.12 6.97 1.29
C ASP A 100 0.39 5.93 0.43
N ASP A 101 0.06 4.78 1.01
CA ASP A 101 -0.66 3.70 0.32
C ASP A 101 -2.11 4.09 -0.04
N ALA A 102 -2.75 4.91 0.80
CA ALA A 102 -4.12 5.37 0.56
C ALA A 102 -4.25 6.25 -0.68
N GLN A 103 -3.28 7.15 -0.92
CA GLN A 103 -3.27 7.99 -2.11
C GLN A 103 -3.15 7.15 -3.38
N HIS A 104 -2.25 6.17 -3.37
CA HIS A 104 -2.07 5.26 -4.50
C HIS A 104 -3.33 4.46 -4.82
N LEU A 105 -4.04 4.00 -3.79
CA LEU A 105 -5.30 3.28 -3.95
C LEU A 105 -6.39 4.18 -4.56
N GLU A 106 -6.53 5.42 -4.09
CA GLU A 106 -7.51 6.36 -4.65
C GLU A 106 -7.23 6.64 -6.13
N ASP A 107 -5.96 6.82 -6.50
CA ASP A 107 -5.55 7.01 -7.90
C ASP A 107 -5.98 5.81 -8.78
N LEU A 108 -5.75 4.58 -8.30
CA LEU A 108 -6.18 3.36 -8.99
C LEU A 108 -7.71 3.26 -9.11
N ILE A 109 -8.45 3.62 -8.06
CA ILE A 109 -9.91 3.62 -8.08
C ILE A 109 -10.44 4.66 -9.07
N SER A 110 -9.83 5.84 -9.15
CA SER A 110 -10.20 6.88 -10.11
C SER A 110 -10.03 6.38 -11.54
N VAL A 111 -8.88 5.77 -11.86
CA VAL A 111 -8.61 5.19 -13.19
C VAL A 111 -9.62 4.09 -13.53
N ALA A 112 -9.96 3.23 -12.56
CA ALA A 112 -10.96 2.19 -12.77
C ALA A 112 -12.35 2.78 -13.07
N ARG A 113 -12.79 3.80 -12.31
CA ARG A 113 -14.07 4.50 -12.53
C ARG A 113 -14.14 5.14 -13.91
N GLU A 114 -13.07 5.78 -14.37
CA GLU A 114 -13.01 6.38 -15.71
C GLU A 114 -13.10 5.33 -16.83
N ARG A 115 -12.47 4.17 -16.64
CA ARG A 115 -12.57 3.05 -17.58
C ARG A 115 -13.98 2.47 -17.61
N ASP A 116 -14.60 2.26 -16.46
CA ASP A 116 -15.96 1.74 -16.34
C ASP A 116 -16.99 2.70 -16.93
N ALA A 117 -16.82 4.01 -16.72
CA ALA A 117 -17.66 5.04 -17.33
C ALA A 117 -17.59 4.98 -18.86
N ARG A 118 -16.39 4.87 -19.44
CA ARG A 118 -16.21 4.70 -20.89
C ARG A 118 -16.86 3.42 -21.41
N LEU A 119 -16.70 2.30 -20.71
CA LEU A 119 -17.36 1.04 -21.09
C LEU A 119 -18.89 1.14 -20.99
N ALA A 120 -19.41 1.85 -19.99
CA ALA A 120 -20.85 2.07 -19.84
C ALA A 120 -21.42 2.93 -20.98
N GLU A 121 -20.68 3.92 -21.47
CA GLU A 121 -21.05 4.68 -22.66
C GLU A 121 -21.07 3.79 -23.90
N VAL A 122 -20.00 3.03 -24.15
CA VAL A 122 -19.94 2.09 -25.27
C VAL A 122 -21.06 1.05 -25.21
N ARG A 123 -21.37 0.53 -24.01
CA ARG A 123 -22.46 -0.45 -23.82
C ARG A 123 -23.84 0.16 -24.05
N ARG A 124 -24.04 1.45 -23.73
CA ARG A 124 -25.34 2.13 -23.92
C ARG A 124 -25.77 2.12 -25.38
N ASP A 125 -24.80 2.27 -26.28
CA ASP A 125 -25.05 2.33 -27.72
C ASP A 125 -24.86 0.97 -28.42
N ALA A 126 -24.45 -0.07 -27.68
CA ALA A 126 -24.24 -1.40 -28.22
C ALA A 126 -25.53 -2.24 -28.24
N GLN A 127 -25.76 -2.95 -29.34
CA GLN A 127 -26.77 -4.00 -29.41
C GLN A 127 -26.16 -5.32 -28.89
N PRO A 128 -26.89 -6.09 -28.05
CA PRO A 128 -26.46 -7.43 -27.67
C PRO A 128 -26.22 -8.29 -28.90
N ALA A 129 -25.13 -9.06 -28.92
CA ALA A 129 -24.74 -9.86 -30.08
C ALA A 129 -25.60 -11.13 -30.30
N GLY A 130 -26.71 -11.29 -29.58
CA GLY A 130 -27.58 -12.46 -29.65
C GLY A 130 -29.05 -12.07 -29.68
N ASP A 131 -29.85 -12.90 -30.35
CA ASP A 131 -31.30 -12.77 -30.41
C ASP A 131 -31.96 -13.12 -29.06
N ASP A 132 -33.19 -12.63 -28.83
CA ASP A 132 -33.92 -12.80 -27.55
C ASP A 132 -34.20 -14.26 -27.14
N ASP A 133 -34.14 -15.20 -28.08
CA ASP A 133 -34.32 -16.63 -27.82
C ASP A 133 -33.07 -17.41 -28.29
N PRO A 134 -32.14 -17.74 -27.37
CA PRO A 134 -30.92 -18.47 -27.70
C PRO A 134 -31.17 -19.96 -27.97
N TYR A 135 -32.40 -20.46 -27.81
CA TYR A 135 -32.70 -21.89 -27.93
C TYR A 135 -33.30 -22.26 -29.30
N ARG A 136 -32.81 -23.38 -29.84
CA ARG A 136 -33.37 -24.00 -31.03
C ARG A 136 -34.78 -24.50 -30.71
N ARG A 137 -35.80 -23.92 -31.36
CA ARG A 137 -37.19 -24.36 -31.18
C ARG A 137 -37.33 -25.85 -31.54
N PRO A 138 -38.05 -26.64 -30.72
CA PRO A 138 -38.39 -28.02 -31.06
C PRO A 138 -39.10 -28.07 -32.41
N ARG A 139 -38.80 -29.08 -33.22
CA ARG A 139 -39.57 -29.34 -34.46
C ARG A 139 -41.00 -29.67 -34.06
N VAL A 140 -41.94 -28.90 -34.57
CA VAL A 140 -43.37 -29.24 -34.47
C VAL A 140 -43.57 -30.40 -35.44
N ILE A 141 -43.92 -31.58 -34.90
CA ILE A 141 -44.44 -32.67 -35.71
C ILE A 141 -45.95 -32.41 -35.72
N ASP A 142 -46.48 -32.01 -36.87
CA ASP A 142 -47.92 -31.85 -37.04
C ASP A 142 -48.53 -33.26 -37.10
N ASP A 143 -49.26 -33.66 -36.05
CA ASP A 143 -49.91 -34.98 -35.94
C ASP A 143 -51.20 -35.11 -36.79
N ASP A 144 -51.45 -34.19 -37.73
CA ASP A 144 -52.63 -34.20 -38.63
C ASP A 144 -52.24 -34.44 -40.09
N ALA A 145 -51.55 -35.55 -40.36
CA ALA A 145 -51.45 -36.13 -41.70
C ALA A 145 -51.70 -37.65 -41.64
N ASP A 146 -52.97 -38.02 -41.49
CA ASP A 146 -53.43 -39.36 -41.85
C ASP A 146 -53.23 -39.58 -43.36
N ALA A 147 -52.42 -40.61 -43.65
CA ALA A 147 -52.41 -41.48 -44.83
C ALA A 147 -51.97 -40.92 -46.21
N ASP A 148 -50.80 -41.36 -46.70
CA ASP A 148 -50.68 -42.43 -47.71
C ASP A 148 -49.22 -42.61 -48.18
N GLY A 149 -48.78 -43.86 -48.31
CA GLY A 149 -47.94 -44.24 -49.46
C GLY A 149 -46.43 -44.39 -49.30
N SER A 150 -46.04 -45.61 -48.92
CA SER A 150 -44.96 -46.44 -49.51
C SER A 150 -43.45 -46.17 -49.27
N ASP A 151 -42.84 -47.27 -48.81
CA ASP A 151 -41.55 -47.88 -49.16
C ASP A 151 -40.24 -47.50 -48.42
N GLU A 152 -39.83 -48.45 -47.57
CA GLU A 152 -38.44 -48.77 -47.15
C GLU A 152 -37.56 -49.25 -48.34
N PRO A 153 -36.26 -49.59 -48.17
CA PRO A 153 -35.13 -48.93 -47.51
C PRO A 153 -33.86 -48.91 -48.42
N ASP A 154 -32.70 -48.64 -47.81
CA ASP A 154 -31.31 -48.92 -48.23
C ASP A 154 -30.61 -48.03 -49.28
N SER A 155 -29.53 -47.35 -48.86
CA SER A 155 -28.19 -47.94 -48.96
C SER A 155 -27.09 -46.99 -48.47
N ASP A 156 -26.14 -47.58 -47.75
CA ASP A 156 -24.86 -47.03 -47.32
C ASP A 156 -24.04 -46.46 -48.49
N GLU A 157 -23.34 -45.34 -48.30
CA GLU A 157 -21.91 -45.32 -47.92
C GLU A 157 -21.32 -43.89 -47.96
N PRO A 158 -20.24 -43.65 -47.21
CA PRO A 158 -19.59 -42.35 -47.09
C PRO A 158 -18.59 -42.13 -48.23
N ASP A 159 -18.41 -40.87 -48.66
CA ASP A 159 -17.19 -40.47 -49.35
C ASP A 159 -16.48 -39.38 -48.54
N SER A 160 -15.37 -39.83 -47.99
CA SER A 160 -14.26 -39.04 -47.48
C SER A 160 -13.63 -38.24 -48.62
N ASP A 161 -13.39 -36.95 -48.40
CA ASP A 161 -12.11 -36.38 -48.80
C ASP A 161 -11.71 -35.24 -47.84
N GLU A 162 -10.55 -35.46 -47.24
CA GLU A 162 -9.84 -34.60 -46.31
C GLU A 162 -8.82 -33.71 -47.05
N ALA A 163 -8.47 -32.59 -46.42
CA ALA A 163 -7.43 -31.60 -46.75
C ALA A 163 -7.87 -30.48 -47.73
N ASP A 164 -7.57 -29.20 -47.51
CA ASP A 164 -6.34 -28.62 -46.98
C ASP A 164 -6.56 -27.16 -46.49
N ARG A 165 -6.06 -26.89 -45.28
CA ARG A 165 -5.39 -25.67 -44.76
C ARG A 165 -5.79 -24.23 -45.19
N GLY A 166 -5.80 -23.37 -44.17
CA GLY A 166 -5.43 -21.95 -44.26
C GLY A 166 -6.25 -21.06 -43.32
N GLU A 167 -5.99 -21.07 -42.02
CA GLU A 167 -5.18 -20.04 -41.31
C GLU A 167 -5.58 -18.57 -41.58
N ALA A 168 -6.12 -17.95 -40.52
CA ALA A 168 -5.98 -16.57 -40.03
C ALA A 168 -7.36 -16.14 -39.46
N GLY A 169 -7.58 -15.91 -38.16
CA GLY A 169 -6.71 -15.28 -37.18
C GLY A 169 -7.45 -14.04 -36.66
N LEU A 170 -7.33 -13.79 -35.34
CA LEU A 170 -7.83 -12.63 -34.55
C LEU A 170 -9.29 -12.78 -34.06
N GLY A 171 -9.60 -13.04 -32.79
CA GLY A 171 -8.86 -12.80 -31.55
C GLY A 171 -9.31 -11.50 -30.90
N ALA A 172 -10.32 -11.55 -30.02
CA ALA A 172 -10.56 -10.55 -29.00
C ALA A 172 -11.17 -11.26 -27.77
N ALA A 173 -10.26 -11.71 -26.91
CA ALA A 173 -10.56 -12.32 -25.63
C ALA A 173 -10.93 -11.24 -24.59
N ASP A 174 -11.93 -11.61 -23.81
CA ASP A 174 -12.33 -11.08 -22.51
C ASP A 174 -11.13 -10.99 -21.54
N PRO A 175 -10.95 -9.89 -20.77
CA PRO A 175 -10.13 -9.96 -19.58
C PRO A 175 -10.90 -9.48 -18.34
N ALA A 176 -11.51 -10.44 -17.65
CA ALA A 176 -11.83 -10.33 -16.23
C ALA A 176 -11.34 -11.60 -15.51
N GLY A 177 -10.50 -11.42 -14.48
CA GLY A 177 -10.22 -12.48 -13.51
C GLY A 177 -8.76 -12.55 -13.04
N ALA A 178 -8.43 -11.72 -12.07
CA ALA A 178 -7.19 -11.79 -11.32
C ALA A 178 -7.06 -13.09 -10.50
N GLY A 179 -5.85 -13.63 -10.42
CA GLY A 179 -5.46 -14.68 -9.49
C GLY A 179 -4.01 -14.46 -9.05
N LEU A 180 -3.86 -13.88 -7.87
CA LEU A 180 -2.59 -13.69 -7.14
C LEU A 180 -1.96 -15.05 -6.81
N ALA A 181 -0.65 -15.22 -7.08
CA ALA A 181 0.23 -16.06 -6.28
C ALA A 181 1.71 -15.73 -6.53
N ASP A 182 2.33 -15.22 -5.47
CA ASP A 182 3.71 -15.46 -5.02
C ASP A 182 4.90 -15.25 -5.95
N ARG A 183 5.62 -14.18 -5.61
CA ARG A 183 7.06 -14.04 -5.85
C ARG A 183 7.81 -14.97 -4.89
N ASP A 184 8.60 -15.89 -5.42
CA ASP A 184 9.90 -16.18 -4.82
C ASP A 184 10.92 -16.46 -5.92
N GLY A 185 11.87 -15.54 -6.04
CA GLY A 185 12.95 -15.57 -7.02
C GLY A 185 14.11 -16.37 -6.46
N SER A 186 14.18 -17.66 -6.80
CA SER A 186 15.41 -18.43 -6.66
C SER A 186 16.37 -18.05 -7.80
N ARG A 187 17.27 -17.09 -7.54
CA ARG A 187 18.53 -16.97 -8.29
C ARG A 187 19.58 -17.80 -7.57
N ARG A 188 20.06 -18.85 -8.24
CA ARG A 188 21.19 -19.68 -7.83
C ARG A 188 22.19 -19.69 -8.98
N GLY A 189 23.46 -19.41 -8.66
CA GLY A 189 24.60 -19.24 -9.57
C GLY A 189 25.19 -17.85 -9.38
N GLU A 190 26.46 -17.64 -9.12
CA GLU A 190 27.64 -18.52 -9.06
C GLU A 190 28.73 -17.69 -8.32
N ALA A 191 29.73 -18.39 -7.82
CA ALA A 191 30.87 -17.94 -7.02
C ALA A 191 31.61 -16.68 -7.47
N ASP A 192 32.18 -15.97 -6.49
CA ASP A 192 33.57 -15.52 -6.57
C ASP A 192 34.17 -15.48 -5.15
N ASP A 193 35.12 -16.39 -4.95
CA ASP A 193 36.10 -16.44 -3.87
C ASP A 193 36.91 -15.14 -3.82
N LEU A 194 37.05 -14.50 -2.64
CA LEU A 194 38.31 -13.87 -2.24
C LEU A 194 38.48 -13.88 -0.71
N ASP A 195 39.55 -14.56 -0.34
CA ASP A 195 40.28 -14.65 0.93
C ASP A 195 40.76 -13.29 1.49
N GLY A 196 41.11 -13.27 2.78
CA GLY A 196 42.13 -12.33 3.26
C GLY A 196 41.70 -11.17 4.16
N THR A 197 41.68 -11.44 5.47
CA THR A 197 42.38 -10.69 6.55
C THR A 197 42.49 -9.16 6.53
N ASP A 198 42.15 -8.60 7.71
CA ASP A 198 42.82 -7.51 8.43
C ASP A 198 42.93 -6.11 7.78
N GLY A 199 42.43 -5.09 8.48
CA GLY A 199 42.48 -3.72 7.99
C GLY A 199 41.68 -2.73 8.82
N THR A 200 42.19 -2.41 10.01
CA THR A 200 41.89 -1.15 10.69
C THR A 200 42.03 0.02 9.71
N VAL A 201 40.96 0.76 9.43
CA VAL A 201 41.09 2.05 8.74
C VAL A 201 40.39 3.15 9.55
N ARG A 202 41.26 3.99 10.10
CA ARG A 202 41.03 5.26 10.78
C ARG A 202 40.20 6.20 9.91
N GLY A 203 39.27 6.91 10.55
CA GLY A 203 38.54 8.03 9.93
C GLY A 203 39.47 9.18 9.51
N PRO A 204 39.05 10.02 8.55
CA PRO A 204 39.83 11.19 8.19
C PRO A 204 39.58 12.31 9.21
N ALA A 205 40.66 12.61 9.95
CA ALA A 205 40.83 13.86 10.65
C ALA A 205 40.94 15.01 9.65
N TRP A 206 40.13 16.06 9.84
CA TRP A 206 40.45 17.40 9.37
C TRP A 206 40.20 18.38 10.51
N ARG A 207 41.27 18.60 11.29
CA ARG A 207 41.52 19.84 12.02
C ARG A 207 42.35 20.75 11.12
N MET A 208 42.32 22.05 11.46
CA MET A 208 43.11 23.19 10.95
C MET A 208 42.44 23.95 9.79
N TYR A 209 42.37 25.27 9.75
CA TYR A 209 42.94 26.35 10.57
C TYR A 209 42.23 27.67 10.21
N SER A 210 42.22 28.65 11.14
CA SER A 210 42.22 30.13 10.96
C SER A 210 41.12 30.79 10.07
N ALA A 211 40.48 31.91 10.41
CA ALA A 211 40.90 33.06 11.20
C ALA A 211 39.68 33.90 11.65
N SER A 212 39.77 34.41 12.88
CA SER A 212 39.20 35.67 13.37
C SER A 212 40.44 36.55 13.70
N PRO A 213 40.46 37.91 13.68
CA PRO A 213 39.35 38.84 13.91
C PRO A 213 39.33 40.11 13.01
N GLY A 214 38.18 40.77 12.94
CA GLY A 214 38.04 42.14 12.40
C GLY A 214 37.48 43.09 13.46
N GLN A 215 38.33 43.54 14.39
CA GLN A 215 38.04 44.71 15.23
C GLN A 215 38.25 45.98 14.39
N GLY A 216 37.15 46.67 14.06
CA GLY A 216 37.18 48.02 13.52
C GLY A 216 36.96 49.03 14.65
N SER A 217 38.05 49.42 15.30
CA SER A 217 38.14 50.65 16.09
C SER A 217 38.38 51.82 15.13
N GLY A 218 37.64 52.92 15.30
CA GLY A 218 37.76 54.11 14.45
C GLY A 218 37.13 55.33 15.10
N ALA A 219 37.75 55.81 16.17
CA ALA A 219 37.54 57.15 16.71
C ALA A 219 38.69 58.06 16.24
N VAL A 220 38.40 59.04 15.38
CA VAL A 220 39.14 60.30 15.09
C VAL A 220 38.10 61.18 14.34
N GLY A 221 37.81 62.45 14.61
CA GLY A 221 38.48 63.52 15.34
C GLY A 221 38.59 64.76 14.41
N GLY A 222 37.96 65.89 14.78
CA GLY A 222 38.18 67.24 14.23
C GLY A 222 37.41 67.56 12.93
N GLN A 223 36.90 68.77 12.69
CA GLN A 223 36.95 70.08 13.35
C GLN A 223 35.62 70.80 13.07
#